data_AF-B6QNV1-F1
#
_entry.id   AF-B6QNV1-F1
#
_cell.length_a   1.000
_cell.length_b   1.000
_cell.length_c   1.000
_cell.angle_alpha   90.00
_cell.angle_beta   90.00
_cell.angle_gamma   90.00
#
_symmetry.space_group_name_H-M   'P 1'
#
loop_
_entity.id
_entity.type
_entity.pdbx_description
1 polymer ?
#
loop_
_entity_poly.entity_id
_entity_poly.type
_entity_poly.pdbx_seq_one_letter_code
_entity_poly.pdbx_strand_id
1 'polypeptide(L)'
;MYRQVKMSQAVNITEPNLLQGFCGTKELSSLDNNSFKLSPESASQLHQVKLVLLQPLANADMLKDCRDPNSRIVCRPNDSRCLTSNREYLNLQPLSKSWRQELIKITPIPELIFDLTLPNEGKENNHTFTKVYWDTAMPQEDSIGIHTRDVMTLVITIATEIRMRTNGDVSFEVIYDDTEGVSLKGMSLLKKQLLALSNNKLPIRGDEKEDF
;
A
#
# COMPACT_ATOMS: atom_id res chain seq x y z
N MET A 1 23.45 -28.53 15.94
CA MET A 1 22.06 -28.02 16.09
C MET A 1 21.95 -26.77 15.22
N TYR A 2 21.62 -26.91 13.92
CA TYR A 2 21.52 -25.76 13.01
C TYR A 2 20.09 -25.23 13.03
N ARG A 3 19.95 -23.96 13.44
CA ARG A 3 18.67 -23.23 13.41
C ARG A 3 18.32 -22.97 11.95
N GLN A 4 17.33 -23.68 11.42
CA GLN A 4 16.70 -23.34 10.14
C GLN A 4 16.01 -21.98 10.32
N VAL A 5 16.55 -20.94 9.70
CA VAL A 5 15.83 -19.68 9.50
C VAL A 5 14.76 -19.98 8.47
N LYS A 6 13.51 -20.10 8.95
CA LYS A 6 12.32 -20.19 8.11
C LYS A 6 12.18 -18.82 7.43
N MET A 7 12.71 -18.66 6.22
CA MET A 7 12.38 -17.50 5.40
C MET A 7 10.91 -17.66 4.97
N SER A 8 10.02 -16.98 5.68
CA SER A 8 8.67 -16.71 5.20
C SER A 8 8.82 -15.88 3.93
N GLN A 9 8.45 -16.43 2.78
CA GLN A 9 8.55 -15.73 1.51
C GLN A 9 7.42 -14.70 1.45
N ALA A 10 7.76 -13.41 1.60
CA ALA A 10 6.80 -12.32 1.40
C ALA A 10 6.27 -12.33 -0.03
N VAL A 11 4.95 -12.26 -0.18
CA VAL A 11 4.33 -12.15 -1.50
C VAL A 11 4.40 -10.70 -1.96
N ASN A 12 5.09 -10.45 -3.09
CA ASN A 12 5.21 -9.13 -3.69
C ASN A 12 4.01 -8.85 -4.59
N ILE A 13 3.28 -7.78 -4.30
CA ILE A 13 2.09 -7.38 -5.03
C ILE A 13 2.34 -6.01 -5.63
N THR A 14 2.51 -5.99 -6.95
CA THR A 14 2.85 -4.80 -7.74
C THR A 14 1.63 -4.14 -8.36
N GLU A 15 0.51 -4.86 -8.46
CA GLU A 15 -0.74 -4.38 -9.03
C GLU A 15 -1.91 -4.80 -8.13
N PRO A 16 -2.92 -3.93 -7.90
CA PRO A 16 -4.07 -4.26 -7.08
C PRO A 16 -4.78 -5.53 -7.52
N ASN A 17 -4.96 -5.72 -8.83
CA ASN A 17 -5.69 -6.86 -9.39
C ASN A 17 -5.02 -8.22 -9.11
N LEU A 18 -3.72 -8.23 -8.78
CA LEU A 18 -2.98 -9.46 -8.45
C LEU A 18 -3.30 -9.98 -7.04
N LEU A 19 -3.95 -9.17 -6.18
CA LEU A 19 -4.42 -9.60 -4.85
C LEU A 19 -5.42 -10.77 -4.93
N GLN A 20 -6.21 -10.86 -6.01
CA GLN A 20 -7.23 -11.91 -6.18
C GLN A 20 -6.62 -13.31 -6.38
N GLY A 21 -5.39 -13.42 -6.91
CA GLY A 21 -4.75 -14.71 -7.16
C GLY A 21 -4.31 -15.47 -5.91
N PHE A 22 -4.21 -14.77 -4.77
CA PHE A 22 -3.74 -15.33 -3.50
C PHE A 22 -4.85 -15.84 -2.59
N CYS A 23 -6.10 -15.44 -2.87
CA CYS A 23 -7.26 -15.89 -2.12
C CYS A 23 -8.02 -16.93 -2.95
N GLY A 24 -7.38 -18.09 -3.13
CA GLY A 24 -8.04 -19.27 -3.67
C GLY A 24 -9.12 -19.72 -2.70
N THR A 25 -10.37 -19.43 -3.03
CA THR A 25 -11.58 -20.07 -2.50
C THR A 25 -11.52 -21.57 -2.84
N LYS A 26 -10.76 -22.34 -2.08
CA LYS A 26 -10.69 -23.80 -2.19
C LYS A 26 -11.25 -24.51 -0.96
N GLU A 27 -12.13 -23.85 -0.21
CA GLU A 27 -12.81 -24.42 0.96
C GLU A 27 -14.32 -24.13 0.96
N LEU A 28 -15.04 -24.44 -0.14
CA LEU A 28 -16.48 -24.72 -0.03
C LEU A 28 -16.95 -25.88 -0.94
N SER A 29 -16.02 -26.67 -1.49
CA SER A 29 -16.33 -27.74 -2.44
C SER A 29 -15.73 -29.08 -2.03
N SER A 30 -15.91 -29.51 -0.77
CA SER A 30 -15.72 -30.93 -0.40
C SER A 30 -16.39 -31.26 0.93
N LEU A 31 -17.73 -31.32 0.93
CA LEU A 31 -18.44 -32.22 1.83
C LEU A 31 -18.51 -33.57 1.12
N ASP A 32 -17.40 -34.30 1.11
CA ASP A 32 -17.42 -35.71 0.77
C ASP A 32 -16.58 -36.48 1.80
N ASN A 33 -17.29 -37.32 2.53
CA ASN A 33 -16.76 -38.29 3.46
C ASN A 33 -15.79 -39.22 2.73
N ASN A 34 -14.51 -39.18 3.05
CA ASN A 34 -13.76 -40.36 3.48
C ASN A 34 -12.29 -40.03 3.80
N SER A 35 -11.84 -40.68 4.87
CA SER A 35 -10.49 -40.68 5.44
C SER A 35 -9.37 -40.76 4.40
N PHE A 36 -8.63 -39.67 4.24
CA PHE A 36 -7.22 -39.70 3.86
C PHE A 36 -6.46 -38.68 4.71
N LYS A 37 -5.52 -39.17 5.52
CA LYS A 37 -4.50 -38.34 6.17
C LYS A 37 -3.68 -37.64 5.09
N LEU A 38 -3.99 -36.37 4.84
CA LEU A 38 -3.13 -35.46 4.08
C LEU A 38 -2.50 -34.47 5.07
N SER A 39 -1.19 -34.36 4.96
CA SER A 39 -0.33 -33.44 5.71
C SER A 39 -0.88 -32.00 5.68
N PRO A 40 -0.86 -31.24 6.78
CA PRO A 40 -1.42 -29.88 6.85
C PRO A 40 -0.56 -28.81 6.15
N GLU A 41 0.18 -29.16 5.09
CA GLU A 41 1.21 -28.32 4.47
C GLU A 41 0.73 -27.56 3.21
N SER A 42 -0.57 -27.35 3.04
CA SER A 42 -1.10 -26.64 1.86
C SER A 42 -2.27 -25.69 2.13
N ALA A 43 -2.45 -25.28 3.38
CA ALA A 43 -3.09 -24.00 3.68
C ALA A 43 -1.97 -22.97 3.82
N SER A 44 -1.47 -22.44 2.69
CA SER A 44 -0.46 -21.38 2.71
C SER A 44 -1.09 -20.10 3.27
N GLN A 45 -1.12 -20.04 4.60
CA GLN A 45 -1.37 -18.84 5.40
C GLN A 45 -0.40 -17.77 4.89
N LEU A 46 -0.95 -16.76 4.20
CA LEU A 46 -0.17 -15.58 3.82
C LEU A 46 0.21 -14.84 5.10
N HIS A 47 1.35 -15.21 5.67
CA HIS A 47 1.83 -14.60 6.89
C HIS A 47 2.36 -13.19 6.64
N GLN A 48 2.77 -12.86 5.41
CA GLN A 48 3.42 -11.58 5.09
C GLN A 48 3.09 -11.16 3.66
N VAL A 49 2.53 -9.95 3.51
CA VAL A 49 2.23 -9.33 2.21
C VAL A 49 3.09 -8.09 2.03
N LYS A 50 3.74 -7.96 0.88
CA LYS A 50 4.42 -6.73 0.47
C LYS A 50 3.66 -6.04 -0.64
N LEU A 51 3.12 -4.86 -0.35
CA LEU A 51 2.47 -3.99 -1.32
C LEU A 51 3.49 -3.02 -1.91
N VAL A 52 3.81 -3.17 -3.19
CA VAL A 52 4.60 -2.18 -3.93
C VAL A 52 3.65 -1.05 -4.35
N LEU A 53 3.42 -0.16 -3.40
CA LEU A 53 2.24 0.70 -3.35
C LEU A 53 2.13 1.64 -4.56
N LEU A 54 3.27 2.11 -5.05
CA LEU A 54 3.37 3.12 -6.12
C LEU A 54 3.63 2.50 -7.49
N GLN A 55 3.91 1.20 -7.57
CA GLN A 55 4.17 0.51 -8.83
C GLN A 55 3.04 0.65 -9.86
N PRO A 56 1.73 0.67 -9.49
CA PRO A 56 0.66 0.85 -10.46
C PRO A 56 0.73 2.18 -11.21
N LEU A 57 1.46 3.19 -10.72
CA LEU A 57 1.69 4.44 -11.45
C LEU A 57 2.58 4.26 -12.69
N ALA A 58 3.25 3.11 -12.84
CA ALA A 58 3.92 2.74 -14.09
C ALA A 58 2.92 2.45 -15.24
N ASN A 59 1.68 2.09 -14.90
CA ASN A 59 0.61 1.87 -15.87
C ASN A 59 0.05 3.21 -16.36
N ALA A 60 -0.04 3.39 -17.69
CA ALA A 60 -0.49 4.63 -18.29
C ALA A 60 -1.93 5.02 -17.94
N ASP A 61 -2.84 4.06 -17.80
CA ASP A 61 -4.23 4.31 -17.44
C ASP A 61 -4.36 4.77 -15.97
N MET A 62 -3.68 4.07 -15.05
CA MET A 62 -3.64 4.47 -13.64
C MET A 62 -2.98 5.84 -13.46
N LEU A 63 -1.88 6.09 -14.16
CA LEU A 63 -1.21 7.37 -14.13
C LEU A 63 -2.13 8.49 -14.64
N LYS A 64 -2.83 8.25 -15.77
CA LYS A 64 -3.79 9.19 -16.36
C LYS A 64 -4.90 9.54 -15.39
N ASP A 65 -5.46 8.55 -14.69
CA ASP A 65 -6.50 8.77 -13.68
C ASP A 65 -6.00 9.60 -12.50
N CYS A 66 -4.72 9.46 -12.13
CA CYS A 66 -4.10 10.22 -11.05
C CYS A 66 -3.59 11.61 -11.47
N ARG A 67 -3.66 12.00 -12.76
CA ARG A 67 -3.24 13.33 -13.21
C ARG A 67 -4.14 14.40 -12.61
N ASP A 68 -3.53 15.48 -12.15
CA ASP A 68 -4.25 16.67 -11.70
C ASP A 68 -3.58 17.92 -12.28
N PRO A 69 -3.95 18.34 -13.50
CA PRO A 69 -3.40 19.54 -14.11
C PRO A 69 -3.64 20.82 -13.29
N ASN A 70 -4.65 20.84 -12.41
CA ASN A 70 -4.93 22.00 -11.57
C ASN A 70 -3.91 22.16 -10.44
N SER A 71 -3.22 21.09 -10.05
CA SER A 71 -2.11 21.15 -9.08
C SER A 71 -0.96 22.06 -9.55
N ARG A 72 -0.86 22.33 -10.86
CA ARG A 72 0.11 23.27 -11.43
C ARG A 72 -0.23 24.72 -11.09
N ILE A 73 -1.47 25.03 -10.71
CA ILE A 73 -1.93 26.39 -10.50
C ILE A 73 -1.57 26.82 -9.08
N VAL A 74 -0.66 27.79 -8.96
CA VAL A 74 -0.26 28.39 -7.68
C VAL A 74 -0.88 29.77 -7.57
N CYS A 75 -1.92 29.89 -6.75
CA CYS A 75 -2.52 31.19 -6.41
C CYS A 75 -2.04 31.60 -5.02
N ARG A 76 -1.45 32.79 -4.89
CA ARG A 76 -1.10 33.32 -3.57
C ARG A 76 -2.35 33.94 -2.93
N PRO A 77 -2.57 33.75 -1.61
CA PRO A 77 -3.61 34.50 -0.92
C PRO A 77 -3.30 36.00 -1.09
N ASN A 78 -4.26 36.74 -1.65
CA ASN A 78 -4.21 38.18 -2.00
C ASN A 78 -3.58 38.56 -3.34
N ASP A 79 -3.15 37.60 -4.17
CA ASP A 79 -2.79 37.89 -5.57
C ASP A 79 -3.96 37.52 -6.48
N SER A 80 -4.38 38.46 -7.33
CA SER A 80 -5.41 38.21 -8.35
C SER A 80 -4.88 37.37 -9.51
N ARG A 81 -3.56 37.18 -9.60
CA ARG A 81 -2.90 36.40 -10.64
C ARG A 81 -2.44 35.06 -10.07
N CYS A 82 -2.89 33.98 -10.70
CA CYS A 82 -2.35 32.66 -10.47
C CYS A 82 -1.19 32.40 -11.44
N LEU A 83 -0.13 31.77 -10.94
CA LEU A 83 1.00 31.32 -11.75
C LEU A 83 0.83 29.85 -12.09
N THR A 84 1.23 29.47 -13.30
CA THR A 84 1.31 28.08 -13.71
C THR A 84 2.72 27.56 -13.47
N SER A 85 2.82 26.47 -12.72
CA SER A 85 4.03 25.70 -12.48
C SER A 85 4.18 24.61 -13.55
N ASN A 86 5.41 24.29 -13.93
CA ASN A 86 5.71 23.11 -14.76
C ASN A 86 5.63 21.80 -13.96
N ARG A 87 5.51 21.91 -12.63
CA ARG A 87 5.38 20.78 -11.72
C ARG A 87 3.93 20.43 -11.50
N GLU A 88 3.57 19.20 -11.86
CA GLU A 88 2.26 18.63 -11.59
C GLU A 88 2.34 17.61 -10.47
N TYR A 89 1.50 17.74 -9.46
CA TYR A 89 1.35 16.75 -8.41
C TYR A 89 0.19 15.81 -8.71
N LEU A 90 0.43 14.51 -8.57
CA LEU A 90 -0.59 13.49 -8.78
C LEU A 90 -1.58 13.46 -7.62
N ASN A 91 -2.85 13.31 -7.95
CA ASN A 91 -3.90 12.98 -7.00
C ASN A 91 -3.94 11.46 -6.79
N LEU A 92 -3.51 10.98 -5.61
CA LEU A 92 -3.45 9.54 -5.31
C LEU A 92 -4.78 8.90 -4.91
N GLN A 93 -5.90 9.63 -4.96
CA GLN A 93 -7.22 9.06 -4.64
C GLN A 93 -7.65 7.87 -5.52
N PRO A 94 -7.44 7.87 -6.86
CA PRO A 94 -7.76 6.73 -7.71
C PRO A 94 -6.94 5.49 -7.32
N LEU A 95 -5.64 5.66 -7.09
CA LEU A 95 -4.74 4.61 -6.60
C LEU A 95 -5.19 4.06 -5.24
N SER A 96 -5.52 4.97 -4.30
CA SER A 96 -6.06 4.61 -2.99
C SER A 96 -7.32 3.77 -3.09
N LYS A 97 -8.25 4.17 -3.95
CA LYS A 97 -9.51 3.46 -4.18
C LYS A 97 -9.24 2.05 -4.73
N SER A 98 -8.37 1.95 -5.74
CA SER A 98 -8.03 0.67 -6.37
C SER A 98 -7.42 -0.32 -5.37
N TRP A 99 -6.42 0.11 -4.60
CA TRP A 99 -5.84 -0.73 -3.55
C TRP A 99 -6.86 -1.21 -2.52
N ARG A 100 -7.70 -0.30 -2.01
CA ARG A 100 -8.70 -0.65 -1.00
C ARG A 100 -9.77 -1.62 -1.51
N GLN A 101 -10.19 -1.46 -2.77
CA GLN A 101 -11.16 -2.35 -3.42
C GLN A 101 -10.65 -3.78 -3.58
N GLU A 102 -9.33 -3.95 -3.70
CA GLU A 102 -8.73 -5.28 -3.81
C GLU A 102 -8.35 -5.85 -2.44
N LEU A 103 -7.87 -5.00 -1.54
CA LEU A 103 -7.53 -5.39 -0.17
C LEU A 103 -8.77 -5.82 0.64
N ILE A 104 -9.97 -5.32 0.35
CA ILE A 104 -11.19 -5.79 1.04
C ILE A 104 -11.51 -7.25 0.72
N LYS A 105 -11.05 -7.78 -0.43
CA LYS A 105 -11.40 -9.13 -0.90
C LYS A 105 -10.54 -10.22 -0.28
N ILE A 106 -9.36 -9.87 0.24
CA ILE A 106 -8.43 -10.83 0.83
C ILE A 106 -8.76 -11.12 2.29
N THR A 107 -8.35 -12.30 2.77
CA THR A 107 -8.38 -12.67 4.18
C THR A 107 -7.47 -11.77 5.02
N PRO A 108 -7.73 -11.60 6.33
CA PRO A 108 -6.90 -10.80 7.22
C PRO A 108 -5.42 -11.14 7.11
N ILE A 109 -4.58 -10.12 6.90
CA ILE A 109 -3.13 -10.26 6.77
C ILE A 109 -2.49 -9.95 8.15
N PRO A 110 -1.69 -10.86 8.72
CA PRO A 110 -1.04 -10.62 10.00
C PRO A 110 0.20 -9.72 9.90
N GLU A 111 0.87 -9.66 8.75
CA GLU A 111 2.01 -8.76 8.52
C GLU A 111 1.95 -8.10 7.15
N LEU A 112 2.02 -6.77 7.13
CA LEU A 112 1.94 -5.96 5.92
C LEU A 112 3.14 -5.03 5.78
N ILE A 113 3.85 -5.18 4.66
CA ILE A 113 4.98 -4.34 4.28
C ILE A 113 4.52 -3.38 3.18
N PHE A 114 4.67 -2.08 3.42
CA PHE A 114 4.52 -1.05 2.40
C PHE A 114 5.86 -0.77 1.74
N ASP A 115 5.99 -1.16 0.48
CA ASP A 115 7.12 -0.81 -0.37
C ASP A 115 6.76 0.46 -1.16
N LEU A 116 7.44 1.54 -0.84
CA LEU A 116 7.21 2.89 -1.37
C LEU A 116 8.22 3.27 -2.44
N THR A 117 8.96 2.33 -3.01
CA THR A 117 9.84 2.61 -4.15
C THR A 117 9.03 3.17 -5.32
N LEU A 118 9.58 4.19 -5.98
CA LEU A 118 8.95 4.77 -7.15
C LEU A 118 8.92 3.74 -8.29
N PRO A 119 7.89 3.78 -9.16
CA PRO A 119 7.89 2.95 -10.34
C PRO A 119 9.14 3.25 -11.17
N ASN A 120 9.79 2.20 -11.67
CA ASN A 120 10.93 2.30 -12.57
C ASN A 120 10.55 1.86 -13.99
N GLU A 121 11.38 2.23 -14.96
CA GLU A 121 11.26 1.73 -16.33
C GLU A 121 11.45 0.20 -16.31
N GLY A 122 10.34 -0.52 -16.36
CA GLY A 122 10.36 -1.97 -16.54
C GLY A 122 11.02 -2.32 -17.87
N LYS A 123 11.80 -3.40 -17.89
CA LYS A 123 12.55 -3.85 -19.08
C LYS A 123 11.68 -4.21 -20.30
N GLU A 124 10.36 -4.30 -20.14
CA GLU A 124 9.45 -4.85 -21.17
C GLU A 124 8.59 -3.84 -21.94
N ASN A 125 8.57 -2.54 -21.62
CA ASN A 125 7.73 -1.59 -22.38
C ASN A 125 8.52 -0.39 -22.90
N ASN A 126 8.83 -0.46 -24.19
CA ASN A 126 9.42 0.62 -24.96
C ASN A 126 8.44 1.81 -25.09
N HIS A 127 8.91 2.99 -24.66
CA HIS A 127 8.56 4.35 -25.14
C HIS A 127 7.43 5.17 -24.49
N THR A 128 6.77 4.74 -23.41
CA THR A 128 5.74 5.59 -22.76
C THR A 128 5.86 5.71 -21.24
N PHE A 129 6.95 5.21 -20.64
CA PHE A 129 7.14 5.36 -19.20
C PHE A 129 7.29 6.84 -18.85
N THR A 130 6.43 7.29 -17.95
CA THR A 130 6.47 8.65 -17.43
C THR A 130 7.06 8.62 -16.04
N LYS A 131 8.24 9.24 -15.91
CA LYS A 131 8.96 9.26 -14.64
C LYS A 131 8.21 10.11 -13.60
N VAL A 132 7.96 9.48 -12.45
CA VAL A 132 7.39 10.12 -11.27
C VAL A 132 8.52 10.46 -10.29
N TYR A 133 8.38 11.56 -9.57
CA TYR A 133 9.36 12.04 -8.60
C TYR A 133 8.73 12.23 -7.23
N TRP A 134 9.53 12.11 -6.17
CA TRP A 134 9.16 12.64 -4.87
C TRP A 134 9.18 14.18 -4.89
N ASP A 135 8.29 14.80 -4.12
CA ASP A 135 8.18 16.26 -3.99
C ASP A 135 9.49 16.96 -3.61
N THR A 136 10.36 16.29 -2.86
CA THR A 136 11.68 16.81 -2.46
C THR A 136 12.78 16.70 -3.52
N ALA A 137 12.60 15.89 -4.56
CA ALA A 137 13.58 15.70 -5.64
C ALA A 137 13.03 16.03 -7.03
N MET A 138 11.90 16.74 -7.07
CA MET A 138 11.25 17.10 -8.31
C MET A 138 12.05 18.16 -9.09
N PRO A 139 12.33 17.96 -10.39
CA PRO A 139 13.02 18.94 -11.22
C PRO A 139 12.19 20.22 -11.45
N GLN A 140 12.77 21.27 -12.02
CA GLN A 140 12.04 22.53 -12.30
C GLN A 140 11.34 22.50 -13.66
N GLU A 141 11.79 21.62 -14.54
CA GLU A 141 11.21 21.32 -15.85
C GLU A 141 9.83 20.65 -15.71
N ASP A 142 9.16 20.45 -16.84
CA ASP A 142 7.90 19.70 -16.90
C ASP A 142 8.06 18.32 -16.24
N SER A 143 7.44 18.17 -15.09
CA SER A 143 7.67 17.02 -14.21
C SER A 143 6.43 16.66 -13.43
N ILE A 144 6.42 15.41 -12.98
CA ILE A 144 5.26 14.78 -12.35
C ILE A 144 5.70 14.22 -11.02
N GLY A 145 5.06 14.71 -9.97
CA GLY A 145 5.48 14.51 -8.60
C GLY A 145 4.40 13.87 -7.76
N ILE A 146 4.82 13.26 -6.66
CA ILE A 146 3.93 12.85 -5.58
C ILE A 146 4.34 13.55 -4.30
N HIS A 147 3.35 14.03 -3.55
CA HIS A 147 3.62 14.58 -2.24
C HIS A 147 3.89 13.46 -1.25
N THR A 148 4.96 13.63 -0.45
CA THR A 148 5.25 12.72 0.67
C THR A 148 4.03 12.57 1.58
N ARG A 149 3.32 13.69 1.84
CA ARG A 149 2.11 13.72 2.67
C ARG A 149 1.00 12.81 2.13
N ASP A 150 0.76 12.80 0.83
CA ASP A 150 -0.34 12.06 0.23
C ASP A 150 -0.07 10.56 0.28
N VAL A 151 1.19 10.15 0.07
CA VAL A 151 1.61 8.75 0.26
C VAL A 151 1.46 8.33 1.72
N MET A 152 1.86 9.18 2.69
CA MET A 152 1.64 8.88 4.10
C MET A 152 0.15 8.70 4.42
N THR A 153 -0.71 9.57 3.92
CA THR A 153 -2.17 9.45 4.10
C THR A 153 -2.68 8.14 3.52
N LEU A 154 -2.27 7.77 2.30
CA LEU A 154 -2.62 6.49 1.67
C LEU A 154 -2.22 5.29 2.54
N VAL A 155 -0.97 5.25 2.99
CA VAL A 155 -0.44 4.16 3.84
C VAL A 155 -1.22 4.06 5.15
N ILE A 156 -1.45 5.18 5.83
CA ILE A 156 -2.18 5.21 7.11
C ILE A 156 -3.62 4.75 6.93
N THR A 157 -4.29 5.17 5.85
CA THR A 157 -5.65 4.73 5.55
C THR A 157 -5.72 3.21 5.37
N ILE A 158 -4.85 2.63 4.53
CA ILE A 158 -4.82 1.18 4.30
C ILE A 158 -4.49 0.43 5.60
N ALA A 159 -3.46 0.87 6.34
CA ALA A 159 -3.07 0.23 7.59
C ALA A 159 -4.20 0.25 8.62
N THR A 160 -4.93 1.37 8.73
CA THR A 160 -6.07 1.50 9.63
C THR A 160 -7.19 0.54 9.25
N GLU A 161 -7.55 0.47 7.97
CA GLU A 161 -8.60 -0.44 7.48
C GLU A 161 -8.24 -1.90 7.75
N ILE A 162 -7.01 -2.30 7.48
CA ILE A 162 -6.55 -3.68 7.74
C ILE A 162 -6.55 -4.00 9.23
N ARG A 163 -6.05 -3.07 10.06
CA ARG A 163 -6.08 -3.22 11.52
C ARG A 163 -7.49 -3.41 12.07
N MET A 164 -8.47 -2.68 11.53
CA MET A 164 -9.88 -2.86 11.93
C MET A 164 -10.39 -4.26 11.58
N ARG A 165 -9.96 -4.81 10.43
CA ARG A 165 -10.36 -6.16 9.98
C ARG A 165 -9.66 -7.29 10.72
N THR A 166 -8.43 -7.07 11.21
CA THR A 166 -7.66 -8.04 12.01
C THR A 166 -7.89 -7.89 13.52
N ASN A 167 -8.83 -7.03 13.94
CA ASN A 167 -9.07 -6.69 15.35
C ASN A 167 -7.79 -6.25 16.11
N GLY A 168 -6.88 -5.58 15.41
CA GLY A 168 -5.61 -5.11 15.96
C GLY A 168 -4.45 -6.11 15.90
N ASP A 169 -4.66 -7.35 15.42
CA ASP A 169 -3.60 -8.35 15.28
C ASP A 169 -2.91 -8.22 13.91
N VAL A 170 -2.13 -7.15 13.74
CA VAL A 170 -1.35 -6.91 12.52
C VAL A 170 -0.09 -6.10 12.82
N SER A 171 1.02 -6.48 12.18
CA SER A 171 2.25 -5.69 12.14
C SER A 171 2.42 -4.97 10.80
N PHE A 172 3.08 -3.82 10.84
CA PHE A 172 3.30 -2.95 9.68
C PHE A 172 4.79 -2.62 9.53
N GLU A 173 5.30 -2.71 8.31
CA GLU A 173 6.65 -2.26 7.95
C GLU A 173 6.63 -1.34 6.74
N VAL A 174 7.71 -0.56 6.56
CA VAL A 174 7.87 0.37 5.44
C VAL A 174 9.28 0.26 4.86
N ILE A 175 9.33 0.07 3.55
CA ILE A 175 10.53 0.08 2.71
C ILE A 175 10.44 1.28 1.75
N TYR A 176 11.56 1.98 1.57
CA TYR A 176 11.71 3.07 0.60
C TYR A 176 13.19 3.17 0.19
N ASP A 177 13.44 3.75 -0.97
CA ASP A 177 14.79 4.08 -1.44
C ASP A 177 15.10 5.55 -1.11
N ASP A 178 16.15 5.80 -0.32
CA ASP A 178 16.54 7.15 0.07
C ASP A 178 17.23 7.94 -1.05
N THR A 179 17.73 7.25 -2.08
CA THR A 179 18.36 7.85 -3.25
C THR A 179 17.35 8.44 -4.23
N GLU A 180 16.08 8.03 -4.15
CA GLU A 180 14.98 8.61 -4.92
C GLU A 180 14.56 10.00 -4.43
N GLY A 181 15.17 10.45 -3.33
CA GLY A 181 14.94 11.77 -2.76
C GLY A 181 13.60 11.89 -2.04
N VAL A 182 13.20 10.83 -1.33
CA VAL A 182 12.09 10.83 -0.39
C VAL A 182 12.41 11.65 0.87
N SER A 183 11.39 12.28 1.48
CA SER A 183 11.59 13.00 2.74
C SER A 183 11.84 12.06 3.92
N LEU A 184 13.09 11.97 4.38
CA LEU A 184 13.50 11.14 5.53
C LEU A 184 12.73 11.49 6.81
N LYS A 185 12.42 12.77 7.03
CA LYS A 185 11.60 13.21 8.17
C LYS A 185 10.17 12.67 8.07
N GLY A 186 9.57 12.73 6.88
CA GLY A 186 8.25 12.17 6.62
C GLY A 186 8.21 10.65 6.84
N MET A 187 9.22 9.94 6.33
CA MET A 187 9.31 8.48 6.50
C MET A 187 9.55 8.06 7.96
N SER A 188 10.35 8.82 8.71
CA SER A 188 10.52 8.59 10.16
C SER A 188 9.21 8.77 10.93
N LEU A 189 8.42 9.80 10.58
CA LEU A 189 7.10 10.03 11.15
C LEU A 189 6.14 8.90 10.79
N LEU A 190 6.12 8.46 9.53
CA LEU A 190 5.29 7.35 9.07
C LEU A 190 5.58 6.06 9.84
N LYS A 191 6.86 5.69 9.98
CA LYS A 191 7.29 4.52 10.77
C LYS A 191 6.80 4.59 12.21
N LYS A 192 6.89 5.76 12.86
CA LYS A 192 6.36 5.97 14.22
C LYS A 192 4.84 5.81 14.29
N GLN A 193 4.11 6.33 13.32
CA GLN A 193 2.65 6.23 13.26
C GLN A 193 2.20 4.77 13.08
N LEU A 194 2.86 4.03 12.19
CA LEU A 194 2.57 2.61 11.97
C LEU A 194 2.90 1.75 13.20
N LEU A 195 4.03 2.02 13.86
CA LEU A 195 4.37 1.36 15.12
C LEU A 195 3.32 1.61 16.22
N ALA A 196 2.82 2.85 16.32
CA ALA A 196 1.75 3.18 17.26
C ALA A 196 0.44 2.45 16.91
N LEU A 197 0.12 2.34 15.61
CA LEU A 197 -1.06 1.60 15.15
C LEU A 197 -0.99 0.11 15.49
N SER A 198 0.16 -0.54 15.30
CA SER A 198 0.37 -1.95 15.65
C SER A 198 0.25 -2.21 17.16
N ASN A 199 0.76 -1.29 17.99
CA ASN A 199 0.84 -1.48 19.45
C ASN A 199 -0.45 -1.14 20.20
N ASN A 200 -1.34 -0.35 19.60
CA ASN A 200 -2.61 -0.03 20.23
C ASN A 200 -3.54 -1.25 20.17
N LYS A 201 -3.77 -1.94 21.29
CA LYS A 201 -4.84 -2.93 21.38
C LYS A 201 -6.19 -2.22 21.36
N LEU A 202 -7.14 -2.71 20.54
CA LEU A 202 -8.53 -2.28 20.67
C LEU A 202 -9.03 -2.72 22.05
N PRO A 203 -9.74 -1.86 22.81
CA PRO A 203 -10.46 -2.33 23.98
C PRO A 203 -11.47 -3.37 23.49
N ILE A 204 -11.31 -4.61 23.95
CA ILE A 204 -12.32 -5.65 23.77
C ILE A 204 -13.58 -5.07 24.41
N ARG A 205 -14.60 -4.80 23.58
CA ARG A 205 -15.91 -4.41 24.07
C ARG A 205 -16.45 -5.62 24.81
N GLY A 206 -16.25 -5.64 26.13
CA GLY A 206 -16.86 -6.63 27.00
C GLY A 206 -18.36 -6.47 26.87
N ASP A 207 -19.01 -7.52 26.37
CA ASP A 207 -20.44 -7.73 26.60
C ASP A 207 -20.63 -7.86 28.12
N GLU A 208 -20.98 -6.76 28.77
CA GLU A 208 -21.69 -6.83 30.03
C GLU A 208 -23.08 -7.37 29.71
N LYS A 209 -23.21 -8.68 29.86
CA LYS A 209 -24.49 -9.37 29.94
C LYS A 209 -25.29 -8.73 31.09
N GLU A 210 -26.55 -8.45 30.76
CA GLU A 210 -27.62 -8.30 31.73
C GLU A 210 -27.58 -9.45 32.74
N ASP A 211 -27.59 -9.13 34.03
CA ASP A 211 -28.13 -10.01 35.05
C ASP A 211 -29.30 -9.28 35.73
N PHE A 212 -30.43 -9.99 35.76
CA PHE A 212 -31.74 -9.63 36.30
C PHE A 212 -31.73 -9.39 37.81
#